data_AF-A0A564WMM6-F1
#
_entry.id   AF-A0A564WMM6-F1
#
_cell.length_a   1.000
_cell.length_b   1.000
_cell.length_c   1.000
_cell.angle_alpha   90.00
_cell.angle_beta   90.00
_cell.angle_gamma   90.00
#
_symmetry.space_group_name_H-M   'P 1'
#
loop_
_entity.id
_entity.type
_entity.pdbx_description
1 polymer ?
#
loop_
_entity_poly.entity_id
_entity_poly.type
_entity_poly.pdbx_seq_one_letter_code
_entity_poly.pdbx_strand_id
1 'polypeptide(L)'
;MGTDFRRCGEIDEEMKQKLNEMHVGRLIHILSHTMKRHNPAEVMENDDLTTMQKHVLKFILLETMHRDLYQKDIEEEFQIRKPTVTGILKLMEKNGYIYRESAKQDARLKQIIPTEKAEKIRPAILKSIEEGEAKMLRGIPKEDVELCKQVLWQMYENRKKSCDSRNDF
;
A
#
# COMPACT_ATOMS: atom_id res chain seq x y z
N MET A 1 20.78 -35.65 -22.96
CA MET A 1 20.96 -34.20 -22.78
C MET A 1 19.82 -33.71 -21.89
N GLY A 2 20.00 -33.78 -20.58
CA GLY A 2 19.03 -33.28 -19.61
C GLY A 2 19.36 -31.83 -19.29
N THR A 3 18.46 -30.92 -19.60
CA THR A 3 18.54 -29.53 -19.13
C THR A 3 18.28 -29.53 -17.63
N ASP A 4 19.34 -29.35 -16.86
CA ASP A 4 19.30 -29.24 -15.42
C ASP A 4 18.61 -27.92 -15.03
N PHE A 5 17.45 -28.07 -14.39
CA PHE A 5 16.61 -27.01 -13.86
C PHE A 5 17.30 -26.49 -12.60
N ARG A 6 18.32 -25.63 -12.80
CA ARG A 6 19.14 -25.08 -11.69
C ARG A 6 18.25 -24.50 -10.60
N ARG A 7 18.40 -25.10 -9.40
CA ARG A 7 17.98 -24.64 -8.07
C ARG A 7 17.81 -23.12 -8.00
N CYS A 8 16.56 -22.69 -7.87
CA CYS A 8 16.24 -21.41 -7.25
C CYS A 8 16.41 -21.62 -5.73
N GLY A 9 17.53 -21.18 -5.14
CA GLY A 9 17.71 -21.34 -3.68
C GLY A 9 19.10 -21.11 -3.09
N GLU A 10 20.17 -20.98 -3.87
CA GLU A 10 21.49 -20.64 -3.31
C GLU A 10 21.83 -19.19 -3.66
N ILE A 11 21.78 -18.31 -2.66
CA ILE A 11 22.38 -16.98 -2.74
C ILE A 11 23.88 -17.21 -2.83
N ASP A 12 24.50 -16.88 -3.97
CA ASP A 12 25.95 -17.00 -4.12
C ASP A 12 26.69 -16.09 -3.11
N GLU A 13 27.94 -16.43 -2.78
CA GLU A 13 28.72 -15.69 -1.77
C GLU A 13 28.92 -14.21 -2.14
N GLU A 14 28.94 -13.90 -3.43
CA GLU A 14 29.03 -12.53 -3.95
C GLU A 14 27.74 -11.73 -3.64
N MET A 15 26.57 -12.33 -3.79
CA MET A 15 25.29 -11.75 -3.39
C MET A 15 25.16 -11.62 -1.88
N LYS A 16 25.68 -12.57 -1.08
CA LYS A 16 25.68 -12.45 0.39
C LYS A 16 26.52 -11.27 0.85
N GLN A 17 27.70 -11.09 0.29
CA GLN A 17 28.57 -9.96 0.61
C GLN A 17 27.92 -8.63 0.21
N LYS A 18 27.34 -8.57 -0.98
CA LYS A 18 26.59 -7.40 -1.46
C LYS A 18 25.33 -7.10 -0.62
N LEU A 19 24.68 -8.11 -0.07
CA LEU A 19 23.54 -7.95 0.83
C LEU A 19 23.97 -7.39 2.19
N ASN A 20 25.09 -7.86 2.73
CA ASN A 20 25.66 -7.39 4.00
C ASN A 20 26.09 -5.92 3.95
N GLU A 21 26.57 -5.44 2.80
CA GLU A 21 26.95 -4.03 2.62
C GLU A 21 25.75 -3.12 2.36
N MET A 22 24.58 -3.68 2.03
CA MET A 22 23.42 -2.90 1.62
C MET A 22 22.57 -2.49 2.81
N HIS A 23 22.35 -1.18 2.97
CA HIS A 23 21.42 -0.68 3.97
C HIS A 23 20.01 -1.22 3.75
N VAL A 24 19.36 -1.67 4.83
CA VAL A 24 17.99 -2.20 4.83
C VAL A 24 17.00 -1.24 4.15
N GLY A 25 17.14 0.08 4.38
CA GLY A 25 16.30 1.09 3.73
C GLY A 25 16.40 1.08 2.20
N ARG A 26 17.58 0.77 1.64
CA ARG A 26 17.78 0.64 0.18
C ARG A 26 17.11 -0.62 -0.37
N LEU A 27 17.17 -1.73 0.36
CA LEU A 27 16.47 -2.96 -0.01
C LEU A 27 14.94 -2.75 -0.02
N ILE A 28 14.39 -2.13 1.02
CA ILE A 28 12.97 -1.78 1.09
C ILE A 28 12.59 -0.88 -0.09
N HIS A 29 13.42 0.13 -0.40
CA HIS A 29 13.17 1.01 -1.52
C HIS A 29 13.15 0.28 -2.88
N ILE A 30 14.14 -0.58 -3.15
CA ILE A 30 14.22 -1.36 -4.40
C ILE A 30 13.01 -2.30 -4.53
N LEU A 31 12.65 -3.00 -3.44
CA LEU A 31 11.51 -3.90 -3.42
C LEU A 31 10.21 -3.11 -3.65
N SER A 32 9.98 -2.03 -2.90
CA SER A 32 8.81 -1.16 -3.06
C SER A 32 8.69 -0.60 -4.48
N HIS A 33 9.80 -0.16 -5.07
CA HIS A 33 9.83 0.33 -6.44
C HIS A 33 9.46 -0.77 -7.45
N THR A 34 10.00 -1.98 -7.27
CA THR A 34 9.69 -3.13 -8.12
C THR A 34 8.23 -3.55 -7.98
N MET A 35 7.68 -3.52 -6.77
CA MET A 35 6.26 -3.76 -6.50
C MET A 35 5.38 -2.72 -7.21
N LYS A 36 5.71 -1.42 -7.12
CA LYS A 36 4.95 -0.35 -7.79
C LYS A 36 4.91 -0.51 -9.31
N ARG A 37 5.97 -1.04 -9.91
CA ARG A 37 6.05 -1.30 -11.37
C ARG A 37 5.21 -2.50 -11.82
N HIS A 38 4.94 -3.46 -10.93
CA HIS A 38 4.16 -4.66 -11.21
C HIS A 38 2.78 -4.68 -10.52
N ASN A 39 2.44 -3.61 -9.80
CA ASN A 39 1.14 -3.41 -9.19
C ASN A 39 0.18 -3.04 -10.32
N PRO A 40 -0.84 -3.86 -10.63
CA PRO A 40 -1.75 -3.54 -11.70
C PRO A 40 -2.67 -2.42 -11.20
N ALA A 41 -2.28 -1.18 -11.51
CA ALA A 41 -3.24 -0.09 -11.71
C ALA A 41 -4.26 -0.43 -12.82
N GLU A 42 -4.04 -1.55 -13.53
CA GLU A 42 -4.88 -2.18 -14.55
C GLU A 42 -6.15 -2.83 -13.99
N VAL A 43 -6.25 -3.16 -12.69
CA VAL A 43 -7.48 -3.78 -12.14
C VAL A 43 -8.69 -2.86 -12.26
N MET A 44 -8.44 -1.55 -12.34
CA MET A 44 -9.47 -0.55 -12.58
C MET A 44 -9.39 -0.08 -14.03
N GLU A 45 -9.97 -0.85 -14.97
CA GLU A 45 -10.16 -0.46 -16.38
C GLU A 45 -11.19 0.68 -16.57
N ASN A 46 -11.38 1.53 -15.55
CA ASN A 46 -12.19 2.73 -15.70
C ASN A 46 -11.29 3.89 -16.13
N ASP A 47 -11.47 4.35 -17.37
CA ASP A 47 -10.82 5.54 -17.95
C ASP A 47 -11.17 6.83 -17.19
N ASP A 48 -12.24 6.80 -16.38
CA ASP A 48 -12.73 7.94 -15.60
C ASP A 48 -11.82 8.36 -14.43
N LEU A 49 -10.80 7.56 -14.10
CA LEU A 49 -9.92 7.80 -12.97
C LEU A 49 -8.46 7.94 -13.41
N THR A 50 -7.83 9.03 -12.99
CA THR A 50 -6.37 9.20 -13.06
C THR A 50 -5.65 8.18 -12.18
N THR A 51 -4.37 7.90 -12.47
CA THR A 51 -3.53 6.99 -11.67
C THR A 51 -3.54 7.34 -10.18
N MET A 52 -3.47 8.63 -9.84
CA MET A 52 -3.50 9.08 -8.45
C MET A 52 -4.85 8.78 -7.78
N GLN A 53 -5.96 9.00 -8.49
CA GLN A 53 -7.29 8.67 -7.97
C GLN A 53 -7.48 7.16 -7.79
N LYS A 54 -6.93 6.34 -8.69
CA LYS A 54 -6.93 4.87 -8.53
C LYS A 54 -6.18 4.46 -7.26
N HIS A 55 -5.02 5.07 -7.00
CA HIS A 55 -4.28 4.81 -5.75
C HIS A 55 -5.03 5.26 -4.50
N VAL A 56 -5.62 6.46 -4.51
CA VAL A 56 -6.43 6.95 -3.39
C VAL A 56 -7.64 6.06 -3.15
N LEU A 57 -8.32 5.61 -4.20
CA LEU A 57 -9.46 4.68 -4.08
C LEU A 57 -9.04 3.32 -3.54
N LYS A 58 -7.92 2.77 -4.02
CA LYS A 58 -7.34 1.53 -3.48
C LYS A 58 -7.04 1.68 -1.99
N PHE A 59 -6.41 2.78 -1.58
CA PHE A 59 -6.15 3.08 -0.16
C PHE A 59 -7.44 3.18 0.65
N ILE A 60 -8.43 3.96 0.19
CA ILE A 60 -9.71 4.12 0.86
C ILE A 60 -10.40 2.77 1.05
N LEU A 61 -10.47 1.95 0.00
CA LEU A 61 -11.07 0.63 0.09
C LEU A 61 -10.35 -0.19 1.16
N LEU A 62 -9.04 -0.40 1.04
CA LEU A 62 -8.31 -1.29 1.95
C LEU A 62 -8.37 -0.84 3.42
N GLU A 63 -8.15 0.44 3.70
CA GLU A 63 -8.09 0.95 5.07
C GLU A 63 -9.47 0.98 5.76
N THR A 64 -10.55 1.21 5.01
CA THR A 64 -11.92 1.21 5.58
C THR A 64 -12.38 -0.17 6.06
N MET A 65 -11.64 -1.24 5.77
CA MET A 65 -11.86 -2.56 6.38
C MET A 65 -11.43 -2.63 7.85
N HIS A 66 -10.54 -1.72 8.25
CA HIS A 66 -9.85 -1.79 9.53
C HIS A 66 -10.10 -0.58 10.41
N ARG A 67 -10.40 0.59 9.84
CA ARG A 67 -10.64 1.84 10.57
C ARG A 67 -11.45 2.86 9.78
N ASP A 68 -11.97 3.85 10.49
CA ASP A 68 -12.55 5.04 9.86
C ASP A 68 -11.46 5.89 9.19
N LEU A 69 -11.77 6.46 8.03
CA LEU A 69 -10.87 7.32 7.26
C LEU A 69 -11.38 8.75 7.14
N TYR A 70 -10.44 9.68 7.20
CA TYR A 70 -10.65 11.11 7.03
C TYR A 70 -9.72 11.68 5.97
N GLN A 71 -10.00 12.92 5.56
CA GLN A 71 -9.17 13.61 4.57
C GLN A 71 -7.69 13.71 4.99
N LYS A 72 -7.43 13.91 6.29
CA LYS A 72 -6.07 14.04 6.83
C LYS A 72 -5.25 12.76 6.62
N ASP A 73 -5.86 11.59 6.73
CA ASP A 73 -5.18 10.31 6.51
C ASP A 73 -4.66 10.20 5.06
N ILE A 74 -5.41 10.72 4.09
CA ILE A 74 -5.00 10.73 2.68
C ILE A 74 -3.90 11.77 2.45
N GLU A 75 -3.98 12.93 3.10
CA GLU A 75 -2.92 13.94 3.06
C GLU A 75 -1.58 13.38 3.57
N GLU A 76 -1.62 12.65 4.69
CA GLU A 76 -0.46 12.03 5.33
C GLU A 76 0.10 10.86 4.51
N GLU A 77 -0.76 9.92 4.07
CA GLU A 77 -0.35 8.75 3.30
C GLU A 77 0.33 9.14 1.98
N PHE A 78 -0.29 10.07 1.25
CA PHE A 78 0.17 10.43 -0.09
C PHE A 78 1.11 11.65 -0.11
N GLN A 79 1.39 12.26 1.04
CA GLN A 79 2.20 13.47 1.19
C GLN A 79 1.75 14.61 0.25
N ILE A 80 0.44 14.76 0.10
CA ILE A 80 -0.18 15.74 -0.80
C ILE A 80 -0.89 16.83 -0.03
N ARG A 81 -0.87 18.05 -0.57
CA ARG A 81 -1.49 19.21 0.08
C ARG A 81 -3.02 19.11 0.07
N LYS A 82 -3.63 19.64 1.14
CA LYS A 82 -5.08 19.73 1.36
C LYS A 82 -5.94 20.11 0.13
N PRO A 83 -5.58 21.13 -0.69
CA PRO A 83 -6.39 21.48 -1.86
C PRO A 83 -6.46 20.36 -2.90
N THR A 84 -5.36 19.62 -3.09
CA THR A 84 -5.27 18.51 -4.04
C THR A 84 -6.14 17.34 -3.59
N VAL A 85 -6.07 16.95 -2.31
CA VAL A 85 -6.93 15.89 -1.76
C VAL A 85 -8.40 16.27 -1.89
N THR A 86 -8.73 17.52 -1.58
CA THR A 86 -10.10 18.02 -1.70
C THR A 86 -10.62 17.88 -3.14
N GLY A 87 -9.78 18.20 -4.13
CA GLY A 87 -10.10 18.00 -5.54
C GLY A 87 -10.32 16.52 -5.88
N ILE A 88 -9.38 15.65 -5.49
CA ILE A 88 -9.47 14.20 -5.72
C ILE A 88 -10.79 13.65 -5.14
N LEU A 89 -11.09 13.96 -3.88
CA LEU A 89 -12.30 13.46 -3.22
C LEU A 89 -13.58 13.96 -3.88
N LYS A 90 -13.65 15.23 -4.28
CA LYS A 90 -14.81 15.77 -5.01
C LYS A 90 -15.06 15.02 -6.33
N LEU A 91 -14.01 14.70 -7.07
CA LEU A 91 -14.13 13.91 -8.31
C LEU A 91 -14.59 12.48 -8.02
N MET A 92 -14.08 11.85 -6.95
CA MET A 92 -14.50 10.50 -6.56
C MET A 92 -15.96 10.46 -6.09
N GLU A 93 -16.43 11.49 -5.40
CA GLU A 93 -17.85 11.65 -5.04
C GLU A 93 -18.71 11.83 -6.29
N LYS A 94 -18.31 12.74 -7.20
CA LYS A 94 -19.02 12.98 -8.47
C LYS A 94 -19.13 11.69 -9.30
N ASN A 95 -18.07 10.89 -9.32
CA ASN A 95 -18.04 9.63 -10.06
C ASN A 95 -18.69 8.46 -9.29
N GLY A 96 -19.25 8.74 -8.09
CA GLY A 96 -20.03 7.79 -7.31
C GLY A 96 -19.23 6.70 -6.62
N TYR A 97 -17.93 6.90 -6.38
CA TYR A 97 -17.06 5.93 -5.69
C TYR A 97 -17.07 6.09 -4.17
N ILE A 98 -17.28 7.31 -3.67
CA ILE A 98 -17.31 7.60 -2.24
C ILE A 98 -18.44 8.58 -1.92
N TYR A 99 -18.77 8.69 -0.65
CA TYR A 99 -19.50 9.82 -0.09
C TYR A 99 -18.84 10.24 1.23
N ARG A 100 -19.11 11.47 1.66
CA ARG A 100 -18.62 12.02 2.93
C ARG A 100 -19.76 12.28 3.89
N GLU A 101 -19.69 11.67 5.06
CA GLU A 101 -20.66 11.87 6.14
C GLU A 101 -20.01 12.59 7.32
N SER A 102 -20.79 13.36 8.08
CA SER A 102 -20.28 13.92 9.34
C SER A 102 -20.01 12.78 10.32
N ALA A 103 -18.81 12.75 10.88
CA ALA A 103 -18.46 11.73 11.86
C ALA A 103 -19.39 11.85 13.08
N LYS A 104 -19.83 10.70 13.61
CA LYS A 104 -20.71 10.65 14.78
C LYS A 104 -20.11 11.33 16.02
N GLN A 105 -18.78 11.41 16.08
CA GLN A 105 -18.01 11.92 17.19
C GLN A 105 -17.74 13.43 17.10
N ASP A 106 -17.58 13.97 15.89
CA ASP A 106 -17.36 15.40 15.63
C ASP A 106 -17.95 15.77 14.26
N ALA A 107 -18.99 16.60 14.25
CA ALA A 107 -19.69 17.01 13.03
C ALA A 107 -18.80 17.81 12.05
N ARG A 108 -17.68 18.37 12.53
CA ARG A 108 -16.68 19.10 11.73
C ARG A 108 -15.78 18.14 10.95
N LEU A 109 -15.68 16.89 11.39
CA LEU A 109 -14.95 15.84 10.68
C LEU A 109 -15.87 15.16 9.67
N LYS A 110 -15.35 14.97 8.46
CA LYS A 110 -16.05 14.27 7.39
C LYS A 110 -15.37 12.92 7.18
N GLN A 111 -16.06 11.86 7.61
CA GLN A 111 -15.66 10.49 7.36
C GLN A 111 -15.86 10.17 5.88
N ILE A 112 -14.88 9.51 5.29
CA ILE A 112 -14.92 9.04 3.91
C ILE A 112 -15.47 7.62 3.91
N ILE A 113 -16.55 7.39 3.19
CA ILE A 113 -17.22 6.09 3.12
C ILE A 113 -17.28 5.63 1.67
N PRO A 114 -16.79 4.41 1.33
CA PRO A 114 -16.94 3.84 0.00
C PRO A 114 -18.41 3.58 -0.31
N THR A 115 -18.81 3.80 -1.57
CA THR A 115 -20.13 3.38 -2.05
C THR A 115 -20.14 1.91 -2.45
N GLU A 116 -21.32 1.33 -2.64
CA GLU A 116 -21.45 -0.02 -3.22
C GLU A 116 -20.73 -0.15 -4.57
N LYS A 117 -20.68 0.93 -5.37
CA LYS A 117 -19.95 0.95 -6.64
C LYS A 117 -18.45 0.73 -6.42
N ALA A 118 -17.86 1.38 -5.43
CA ALA A 118 -16.45 1.18 -5.09
C ALA A 118 -16.21 -0.19 -4.43
N GLU A 119 -17.12 -0.65 -3.58
CA GLU A 119 -17.04 -1.96 -2.93
C GLU A 119 -16.98 -3.11 -3.93
N LYS A 120 -17.67 -3.01 -5.07
CA LYS A 120 -17.58 -4.01 -6.16
C LYS A 120 -16.17 -4.17 -6.75
N ILE A 121 -15.29 -3.19 -6.57
CA ILE A 121 -13.90 -3.20 -7.07
C ILE A 121 -12.97 -3.90 -6.09
N ARG A 122 -13.34 -3.94 -4.80
CA ARG A 122 -12.52 -4.50 -3.72
C ARG A 122 -12.07 -5.94 -3.97
N PRO A 123 -12.92 -6.89 -4.39
CA PRO A 123 -12.47 -8.27 -4.60
C PRO A 123 -11.37 -8.37 -5.67
N ALA A 124 -11.47 -7.58 -6.73
CA ALA A 124 -10.48 -7.54 -7.79
C ALA A 124 -9.13 -6.97 -7.29
N ILE A 125 -9.18 -5.92 -6.45
CA ILE A 125 -8.00 -5.37 -5.79
C ILE A 125 -7.33 -6.41 -4.88
N LEU A 126 -8.11 -7.09 -4.04
CA LEU A 126 -7.59 -8.10 -3.12
C LEU A 126 -6.96 -9.27 -3.86
N LYS A 127 -7.63 -9.77 -4.92
CA LYS A 127 -7.09 -10.83 -5.78
C LYS A 127 -5.76 -10.41 -6.42
N SER A 128 -5.68 -9.19 -6.91
CA SER A 128 -4.42 -8.65 -7.47
C SER A 128 -3.30 -8.56 -6.42
N ILE A 129 -3.63 -8.16 -5.19
CA ILE A 129 -2.65 -8.14 -4.09
C ILE A 129 -2.18 -9.56 -3.80
N GLU A 130 -3.10 -10.51 -3.68
CA GLU A 130 -2.80 -11.93 -3.42
C GLU A 130 -1.91 -12.53 -4.51
N GLU A 131 -2.22 -12.30 -5.79
CA GLU A 131 -1.38 -12.75 -6.91
C GLU A 131 0.00 -12.09 -6.91
N GLY A 132 0.08 -10.82 -6.53
CA GLY A 132 1.33 -10.09 -6.37
C GLY A 132 2.19 -10.65 -5.24
N GLU A 133 1.58 -10.88 -4.07
CA GLU A 133 2.23 -11.50 -2.91
C GLU A 133 2.69 -12.92 -3.22
N ALA A 134 1.86 -13.75 -3.84
CA ALA A 134 2.23 -15.12 -4.20
C ALA A 134 3.47 -15.17 -5.11
N LYS A 135 3.59 -14.23 -6.05
CA LYS A 135 4.79 -14.10 -6.90
C LYS A 135 6.01 -13.63 -6.11
N MET A 136 5.82 -12.66 -5.22
CA MET A 136 6.89 -12.07 -4.40
C MET A 136 7.45 -13.07 -3.38
N LEU A 137 6.59 -13.91 -2.81
CA LEU A 137 6.93 -14.87 -1.76
C LEU A 137 7.29 -16.26 -2.31
N ARG A 138 7.27 -16.44 -3.63
CA ARG A 138 7.52 -17.73 -4.27
C ARG A 138 8.90 -18.27 -3.90
N GLY A 139 8.93 -19.46 -3.30
CA GLY A 139 10.16 -20.14 -2.89
C GLY A 139 10.70 -19.72 -1.53
N ILE A 140 10.01 -18.83 -0.81
CA ILE A 140 10.37 -18.43 0.56
C ILE A 140 9.61 -19.32 1.55
N PRO A 141 10.30 -19.96 2.52
CA PRO A 141 9.64 -20.69 3.60
C PRO A 141 8.65 -19.83 4.37
N LYS A 142 7.52 -20.41 4.79
CA LYS A 142 6.48 -19.67 5.52
C LYS A 142 7.01 -19.00 6.80
N GLU A 143 7.89 -19.69 7.51
CA GLU A 143 8.54 -19.17 8.72
C GLU A 143 9.37 -17.91 8.46
N ASP A 144 10.12 -17.85 7.36
CA ASP A 144 10.89 -16.68 6.96
C ASP A 144 9.98 -15.51 6.56
N VAL A 145 8.86 -15.80 5.91
CA VAL A 145 7.85 -14.77 5.58
C VAL A 145 7.27 -14.15 6.85
N GLU A 146 6.88 -14.97 7.82
CA GLU A 146 6.33 -14.48 9.09
C GLU A 146 7.37 -13.70 9.90
N LEU A 147 8.62 -14.17 9.93
CA LEU A 147 9.73 -13.42 10.54
C LEU A 147 9.93 -12.08 9.85
N CYS A 148 9.93 -12.04 8.52
CA CYS A 148 10.06 -10.81 7.74
C CYS A 148 8.97 -9.80 8.08
N LYS A 149 7.70 -10.22 8.14
CA LYS A 149 6.57 -9.37 8.53
C LYS A 149 6.77 -8.77 9.93
N GLN A 150 7.18 -9.59 10.90
CA GLN A 150 7.45 -9.13 12.28
C GLN A 150 8.56 -8.07 12.31
N VAL A 151 9.67 -8.32 11.61
CA VAL A 151 10.81 -7.39 11.55
C VAL A 151 10.41 -6.07 10.88
N LEU A 152 9.71 -6.12 9.74
CA LEU A 152 9.22 -4.93 9.04
C LEU A 152 8.25 -4.11 9.91
N TRP A 153 7.36 -4.78 10.63
CA TRP A 153 6.44 -4.12 11.55
C TRP A 153 7.19 -3.42 12.70
N GLN A 154 8.19 -4.08 13.28
CA GLN A 154 9.02 -3.47 14.32
C GLN A 154 9.78 -2.23 13.78
N MET A 155 10.29 -2.28 12.54
CA MET A 155 10.92 -1.13 11.89
C MET A 155 9.93 0.04 11.72
N TYR A 156 8.69 -0.24 11.32
CA TYR A 156 7.63 0.76 11.21
C TYR A 156 7.33 1.43 12.56
N GLU A 157 7.14 0.63 13.62
CA GLU A 157 6.87 1.13 14.97
C GLU A 157 8.02 2.00 15.51
N ASN A 158 9.27 1.59 15.27
CA ASN A 158 10.45 2.38 15.65
C ASN A 158 10.46 3.75 14.94
N ARG A 159 10.08 3.79 13.65
CA ARG A 159 10.03 5.04 12.87
C ARG A 159 8.88 5.93 13.33
N LYS A 160 7.71 5.37 13.61
CA LYS A 160 6.54 6.11 14.12
C LYS A 160 6.85 6.82 15.43
N LYS A 161 7.40 6.10 16.42
CA LYS A 161 7.80 6.66 17.73
C LYS A 161 8.79 7.82 17.61
N SER A 162 9.70 7.77 16.64
CA SER A 162 10.67 8.86 16.39
C SER A 162 10.08 10.12 15.76
N CYS A 163 8.94 10.01 15.08
CA CYS A 163 8.22 11.13 14.47
C CYS A 163 7.35 11.86 15.50
N ASP A 164 6.76 11.12 16.45
CA ASP A 164 5.91 11.71 17.50
C ASP A 164 6.73 12.59 18.48
N SER A 165 8.01 12.30 18.68
CA SER A 165 8.92 13.11 19.51
C SER A 165 9.37 14.45 18.90
N ARG A 166 8.91 14.82 17.69
CA ARG A 166 9.28 16.10 17.03
C ARG A 166 8.17 17.16 17.04
N ASN A 167 7.05 16.90 17.71
CA ASN A 167 5.94 17.86 17.82
C ASN A 167 5.91 18.66 19.14
N ASP A 168 6.94 18.54 19.98
CA ASP A 168 7.08 19.33 21.21
C ASP A 168 8.17 20.42 21.07
N PHE A 169 8.04 21.34 20.10
CA PHE A 169 8.69 22.66 20.12
C PHE A 169 7.92 23.68 19.27
#